data_AF-A0AA36DKH5-F1
#
_entry.id   AF-A0AA36DKH5-F1
#
_cell.length_a   1.000
_cell.length_b   1.000
_cell.length_c   1.000
_cell.angle_alpha   90.00
_cell.angle_beta   90.00
_cell.angle_gamma   90.00
#
_symmetry.space_group_name_H-M   'P 1'
#
loop_
_entity.id
_entity.type
_entity.pdbx_description
1 polymer ?
#
loop_
_entity_poly.entity_id
_entity_poly.type
_entity_poly.pdbx_seq_one_letter_code
_entity_poly.pdbx_strand_id
1 'polypeptide(L)'
;MVEIDLKCHVFSGRNTNAMIVCTWTVSLSLIILINLYVDCSFMYNILLYTFTFVANKNGTCFARDVYSTKDLSILAITSLVDFATIVAVRRTAKAAKNMSREVYAKRLKELNLLKQAVAQAAIFAAQILCVAFLARRFDNKWMKWSLTAVAWNVLHLVDPLIIIAFNKDFRKLLRPTKVQPPKSTAFQSAIFHSRQTATF
;
A
#
# COMPACT_ATOMS: atom_id res chain seq x y z
N MET A 1 -21.17 21.13 -14.55
CA MET A 1 -20.65 20.90 -13.19
C MET A 1 -20.64 19.39 -12.99
N VAL A 2 -19.55 18.71 -13.34
CA VAL A 2 -19.44 17.26 -13.15
C VAL A 2 -18.93 17.05 -11.75
N GLU A 3 -19.87 16.91 -10.82
CA GLU A 3 -19.62 16.30 -9.52
C GLU A 3 -19.17 14.87 -9.82
N ILE A 4 -17.86 14.62 -9.87
CA ILE A 4 -17.35 13.27 -9.63
C ILE A 4 -17.47 13.06 -8.13
N ASP A 5 -18.71 13.08 -7.63
CA ASP A 5 -19.04 12.39 -6.39
C ASP A 5 -18.99 10.92 -6.79
N LEU A 6 -17.78 10.34 -6.75
CA LEU A 6 -17.63 8.90 -6.73
C LEU A 6 -18.19 8.45 -5.37
N LYS A 7 -19.50 8.58 -5.20
CA LYS A 7 -20.30 8.03 -4.13
C LYS A 7 -20.32 6.54 -4.41
N CYS A 8 -19.17 5.93 -4.18
CA CYS A 8 -18.94 4.53 -4.45
C CYS A 8 -19.72 3.79 -3.36
N HIS A 9 -21.02 3.56 -3.59
CA HIS A 9 -21.85 2.65 -2.79
C HIS A 9 -21.21 1.25 -2.68
N VAL A 10 -20.26 0.95 -3.58
CA VAL A 10 -19.36 -0.20 -3.57
C VAL A 10 -18.45 -0.22 -2.33
N PHE A 11 -17.93 0.92 -1.87
CA PHE A 11 -16.98 0.99 -0.75
C PHE A 11 -17.70 1.42 0.54
N SER A 12 -18.49 0.50 1.10
CA SER A 12 -19.00 0.58 2.48
C SER A 12 -18.08 -0.18 3.43
N GLY A 13 -18.19 0.06 4.75
CA GLY A 13 -17.41 -0.70 5.74
C GLY A 13 -17.66 -2.21 5.63
N ARG A 14 -18.91 -2.63 5.42
CA ARG A 14 -19.29 -4.03 5.21
C ARG A 14 -18.66 -4.61 3.95
N ASN A 15 -18.70 -3.88 2.83
CA ASN A 15 -18.11 -4.34 1.57
C ASN A 15 -16.57 -4.37 1.65
N THR A 16 -15.96 -3.42 2.36
CA THR A 16 -14.51 -3.39 2.58
C THR A 16 -14.06 -4.62 3.37
N ASN A 17 -14.76 -4.95 4.46
CA ASN A 17 -14.49 -6.17 5.23
C ASN A 17 -14.68 -7.43 4.38
N ALA A 18 -15.74 -7.49 3.58
CA ALA A 18 -15.97 -8.62 2.66
C ALA A 18 -14.84 -8.75 1.64
N MET A 19 -14.40 -7.66 1.01
CA MET A 19 -13.27 -7.67 0.06
C MET A 19 -11.97 -8.12 0.71
N ILE A 20 -11.70 -7.70 1.95
CA ILE A 20 -10.54 -8.15 2.71
C ILE A 20 -10.62 -9.68 2.91
N VAL A 21 -11.72 -10.19 3.47
CA VAL A 21 -11.90 -11.63 3.70
C VAL A 21 -11.76 -12.41 2.39
N CYS A 22 -12.41 -11.97 1.32
CA CYS A 22 -12.30 -12.61 0.01
C CYS A 22 -10.84 -12.64 -0.49
N THR A 23 -10.08 -11.55 -0.34
CA THR A 23 -8.68 -11.48 -0.77
C THR A 23 -7.81 -12.47 -0.01
N TRP A 24 -7.98 -12.56 1.32
CA TRP A 24 -7.27 -13.53 2.15
C TRP A 24 -7.62 -14.96 1.78
N THR A 25 -8.92 -15.26 1.64
CA THR A 25 -9.39 -16.60 1.25
C THR A 25 -8.83 -17.02 -0.10
N VAL A 26 -8.93 -16.17 -1.13
CA VAL A 26 -8.37 -16.48 -2.47
C VAL A 26 -6.86 -16.69 -2.40
N SER A 27 -6.12 -15.88 -1.64
CA SER A 27 -4.68 -16.01 -1.50
C SER A 27 -4.28 -17.33 -0.82
N LEU A 28 -4.95 -17.67 0.28
CA LEU A 28 -4.72 -18.92 1.02
C LEU A 28 -5.11 -20.14 0.18
N SER A 29 -6.27 -20.10 -0.47
CA SER A 29 -6.72 -21.18 -1.35
C SER A 29 -5.73 -21.40 -2.50
N LEU A 30 -5.22 -20.34 -3.14
CA LEU A 30 -4.23 -20.47 -4.21
C LEU A 30 -2.93 -21.12 -3.71
N ILE A 31 -2.43 -20.71 -2.55
CA ILE A 31 -1.23 -21.31 -1.93
C ILE A 31 -1.47 -22.79 -1.64
N ILE A 32 -2.61 -23.14 -1.04
CA ILE A 32 -2.95 -24.54 -0.70
C ILE A 32 -3.08 -25.38 -1.98
N LEU A 33 -3.80 -24.88 -2.99
CA LEU A 33 -3.98 -25.58 -4.26
C LEU A 33 -2.64 -25.87 -4.95
N ILE A 34 -1.75 -24.88 -5.00
CA ILE A 34 -0.42 -25.03 -5.60
C ILE A 34 0.42 -26.06 -4.83
N ASN A 35 0.38 -26.06 -3.49
CA ASN A 35 1.22 -26.96 -2.69
C ASN A 35 0.67 -28.40 -2.57
N LEU A 36 -0.66 -28.59 -2.63
CA LEU A 36 -1.28 -29.91 -2.46
C LEU A 36 -1.50 -30.68 -3.78
N TYR A 37 -1.76 -29.98 -4.88
CA TYR A 37 -2.20 -30.61 -6.12
C TYR A 37 -1.20 -30.50 -7.27
N VAL A 38 -0.21 -29.62 -7.19
CA VAL A 38 0.81 -29.46 -8.22
C VAL A 38 2.11 -30.09 -7.71
N ASP A 39 2.76 -30.91 -8.53
CA ASP A 39 4.09 -31.51 -8.28
C ASP A 39 5.23 -30.45 -8.36
N CYS A 40 5.02 -29.29 -7.74
CA CYS A 40 5.93 -28.16 -7.67
C CYS A 40 6.15 -27.74 -6.23
N SER A 41 7.41 -27.56 -5.84
CA SER A 41 7.75 -27.04 -4.52
C SER A 41 8.32 -25.64 -4.63
N PHE A 42 7.85 -24.72 -3.77
CA PHE A 42 8.42 -23.38 -3.64
C PHE A 42 9.68 -23.46 -2.80
N MET A 43 10.84 -23.37 -3.44
CA MET A 43 12.13 -23.56 -2.78
C MET A 43 13.14 -22.51 -3.25
N TYR A 44 14.21 -22.35 -2.47
CA TYR A 44 15.35 -21.56 -2.91
C TYR A 44 16.12 -22.33 -3.98
N ASN A 45 16.18 -21.77 -5.20
CA ASN A 45 16.91 -22.37 -6.31
C ASN A 45 18.34 -21.82 -6.34
N ILE A 46 19.33 -22.68 -6.07
CA ILE A 46 20.74 -22.27 -6.01
C ILE A 46 21.34 -21.89 -7.37
N LEU A 47 20.79 -22.39 -8.49
CA LEU A 47 21.25 -22.04 -9.84
C LEU A 47 20.78 -20.64 -10.24
N LEU A 48 19.56 -20.29 -9.83
CA LEU A 48 18.93 -19.00 -10.12
C LEU A 48 19.12 -17.97 -9.00
N TYR A 49 19.64 -18.39 -7.84
CA TYR A 49 19.79 -17.58 -6.61
C TYR A 49 18.49 -16.84 -6.24
N THR A 50 17.35 -17.50 -6.42
CA THR A 50 16.02 -16.93 -6.17
C THR A 50 15.07 -17.98 -5.59
N PHE A 51 14.09 -17.53 -4.81
CA PHE A 51 12.95 -18.36 -4.48
C PHE A 51 12.06 -18.50 -5.71
N THR A 52 11.73 -19.73 -6.08
CA THR A 52 10.88 -20.03 -7.24
C THR A 52 10.24 -21.40 -7.05
N PHE A 53 9.16 -21.64 -7.79
CA PHE A 53 8.64 -22.99 -7.95
C PHE A 53 9.56 -23.81 -8.85
N VAL A 54 9.95 -24.99 -8.36
CA VAL A 54 10.76 -25.98 -9.05
C VAL A 54 9.93 -27.26 -9.19
N ALA A 55 10.00 -27.92 -10.35
CA ALA A 55 9.31 -29.18 -10.58
C ALA A 55 10.00 -30.31 -9.81
N ASN A 56 9.22 -31.17 -9.15
CA ASN A 56 9.74 -32.32 -8.39
C ASN A 56 10.12 -33.51 -9.30
N LYS A 57 9.63 -33.54 -10.54
CA LYS A 57 9.93 -34.54 -11.59
C LYS A 57 10.37 -33.83 -12.88
N ASN A 58 10.89 -34.56 -13.87
CA ASN A 58 11.33 -34.05 -15.18
C ASN A 58 10.19 -33.49 -16.08
N GLY A 59 9.39 -32.57 -15.55
CA GLY A 59 8.28 -31.91 -16.22
C GLY A 59 8.28 -30.40 -16.02
N THR A 60 7.38 -29.71 -16.72
CA THR A 60 7.17 -28.27 -16.59
C THR A 60 6.39 -27.93 -15.33
N CYS A 61 6.87 -26.96 -14.55
CA CYS A 61 6.17 -26.49 -13.37
C CYS A 61 5.18 -25.37 -13.70
N PHE A 62 3.91 -25.73 -13.91
CA PHE A 62 2.84 -24.78 -14.24
C PHE A 62 2.63 -23.70 -13.15
N ALA A 63 2.87 -24.03 -11.88
CA ALA A 63 2.73 -23.08 -10.77
C ALA A 63 3.64 -21.84 -10.91
N ARG A 64 4.83 -22.01 -11.51
CA ARG A 64 5.77 -20.91 -11.77
C ARG A 64 5.20 -19.90 -12.76
N ASP A 65 4.55 -20.40 -13.82
CA ASP A 65 4.01 -19.57 -14.89
C ASP A 65 2.75 -18.84 -14.40
N VAL A 66 1.89 -19.53 -13.64
CA VAL A 66 0.71 -18.91 -13.00
C VAL A 66 1.14 -17.79 -12.04
N TYR A 67 2.13 -18.04 -11.19
CA TYR A 67 2.61 -17.05 -10.24
C TYR A 67 3.18 -15.81 -10.94
N SER A 68 4.04 -16.01 -11.94
CA SER A 68 4.64 -14.91 -12.71
C SER A 68 3.59 -14.12 -13.50
N THR A 69 2.60 -14.81 -14.07
CA THR A 69 1.50 -14.18 -14.82
C THR A 69 0.60 -13.35 -13.90
N LYS A 70 0.36 -13.82 -12.66
CA LYS A 70 -0.41 -13.07 -11.66
C LYS A 70 0.21 -11.71 -11.38
N ASP A 71 1.53 -11.66 -11.14
CA ASP A 71 2.22 -10.42 -10.79
C ASP A 71 2.22 -9.42 -11.95
N LEU A 72 2.48 -9.89 -13.18
CA LEU A 72 2.39 -9.05 -14.38
C LEU A 72 0.96 -8.53 -14.61
N SER A 73 -0.06 -9.37 -14.38
CA SER A 73 -1.46 -8.98 -14.54
C SER A 73 -1.87 -7.91 -13.52
N ILE A 74 -1.46 -8.06 -12.26
CA ILE A 74 -1.70 -7.04 -11.22
C ILE A 74 -1.02 -5.73 -11.59
N LEU A 75 0.24 -5.77 -12.03
CA LEU A 75 0.96 -4.57 -12.47
C LEU A 75 0.27 -3.87 -13.65
N ALA A 76 -0.19 -4.64 -14.64
CA ALA A 76 -0.88 -4.10 -15.80
C ALA A 76 -2.22 -3.43 -15.42
N ILE A 77 -3.04 -4.09 -14.61
CA ILE A 77 -4.34 -3.57 -14.16
C ILE A 77 -4.16 -2.32 -13.31
N THR A 78 -3.24 -2.35 -12.33
CA THR A 78 -2.99 -1.20 -11.44
C THR A 78 -2.46 0.00 -12.22
N SER A 79 -1.50 -0.21 -13.14
CA SER A 79 -0.98 0.85 -14.00
C SER A 79 -2.04 1.48 -14.89
N LEU A 80 -2.97 0.67 -15.43
CA LEU A 80 -4.09 1.16 -16.24
C LEU A 80 -5.05 2.02 -15.43
N VAL A 81 -5.42 1.56 -14.23
CA VAL A 81 -6.29 2.31 -13.31
C VAL A 81 -5.63 3.63 -12.91
N ASP A 82 -4.37 3.60 -12.48
CA ASP A 82 -3.61 4.80 -12.09
C ASP A 82 -3.52 5.80 -13.25
N PHE A 83 -3.23 5.33 -14.46
CA PHE A 83 -3.18 6.18 -15.65
C PHE A 83 -4.53 6.85 -15.92
N ALA A 84 -5.63 6.08 -15.88
CA ALA A 84 -6.97 6.60 -16.06
C ALA A 84 -7.30 7.67 -14.99
N THR A 85 -6.94 7.43 -13.73
CA THR A 85 -7.14 8.38 -12.63
C THR A 85 -6.29 9.64 -12.82
N ILE A 86 -5.03 9.53 -13.26
CA ILE A 86 -4.18 10.70 -13.57
C ILE A 86 -4.81 11.55 -14.67
N VAL A 87 -5.29 10.93 -15.75
CA VAL A 87 -5.97 11.64 -16.85
C VAL A 87 -7.23 12.36 -16.35
N ALA A 88 -8.06 11.70 -15.54
CA ALA A 88 -9.25 12.29 -14.94
C ALA A 88 -8.91 13.49 -14.03
N VAL A 89 -7.88 13.36 -13.19
CA VAL A 89 -7.40 14.43 -12.32
C VAL A 89 -6.91 15.64 -13.13
N ARG A 90 -6.16 15.41 -14.20
CA ARG A 90 -5.66 16.49 -15.07
C ARG A 90 -6.79 17.22 -15.78
N ARG A 91 -7.78 16.50 -16.28
CA ARG A 91 -8.98 17.09 -16.92
C ARG A 91 -9.77 17.97 -15.95
N THR A 92 -9.89 17.55 -14.70
CA THR A 92 -10.63 18.32 -13.67
C THR A 92 -9.80 19.41 -12.98
N ALA A 93 -8.48 19.49 -13.25
CA ALA A 93 -7.60 20.47 -12.59
C ALA A 93 -7.95 21.93 -12.94
N LYS A 94 -8.40 22.19 -14.17
CA LYS A 94 -8.82 23.54 -14.60
C LYS A 94 -10.05 24.04 -13.85
N ALA A 95 -10.96 23.14 -13.48
CA ALA A 95 -12.17 23.46 -12.71
C ALA A 95 -11.90 23.70 -11.22
N ALA A 96 -10.69 23.41 -10.73
CA ALA A 96 -10.35 23.52 -9.31
C ALA A 96 -9.98 24.94 -8.83
N LYS A 97 -9.84 25.92 -9.75
CA LYS A 97 -9.39 27.28 -9.40
C LYS A 97 -10.36 28.07 -8.54
N ASN A 98 -11.67 27.78 -8.63
CA ASN A 98 -12.73 28.52 -7.91
C ASN A 98 -13.39 27.66 -6.82
N MET A 99 -12.68 26.67 -6.31
CA MET A 99 -13.21 25.65 -5.40
C MET A 99 -13.19 26.13 -3.95
N SER A 100 -14.20 25.74 -3.15
CA SER A 100 -14.21 26.04 -1.72
C SER A 100 -13.05 25.34 -1.00
N ARG A 101 -12.65 25.87 0.16
CA ARG A 101 -11.53 25.34 0.95
C ARG A 101 -11.72 23.87 1.34
N GLU A 102 -12.95 23.47 1.65
CA GLU A 102 -13.29 22.09 2.02
C GLU A 102 -13.12 21.11 0.85
N VAL A 103 -13.68 21.46 -0.32
CA VAL A 103 -13.59 20.61 -1.51
C VAL A 103 -12.13 20.55 -2.00
N TYR A 104 -11.38 21.65 -1.89
CA TYR A 104 -9.94 21.65 -2.16
C TYR A 104 -9.16 20.72 -1.20
N ALA A 105 -9.49 20.70 0.09
CA ALA A 105 -8.86 19.81 1.07
C ALA A 105 -9.15 18.33 0.77
N LYS A 106 -10.40 17.99 0.39
CA LYS A 106 -10.79 16.64 -0.06
C LYS A 106 -10.00 16.22 -1.30
N ARG A 107 -9.93 17.11 -2.30
CA ARG A 107 -9.13 16.89 -3.52
C ARG A 107 -7.66 16.64 -3.21
N LEU A 108 -7.06 17.40 -2.28
CA LEU A 108 -5.66 17.18 -1.89
C LEU A 108 -5.44 15.82 -1.23
N LYS A 109 -6.40 15.31 -0.47
CA LYS A 109 -6.36 13.96 0.10
C LYS A 109 -6.40 12.90 -1.01
N GLU A 110 -7.30 13.02 -1.97
CA GLU A 110 -7.40 12.14 -3.15
C GLU A 110 -6.11 12.15 -3.98
N LEU A 111 -5.50 13.32 -4.20
CA LEU A 111 -4.22 13.44 -4.90
C LEU A 111 -3.08 12.74 -4.17
N ASN A 112 -3.06 12.77 -2.84
CA ASN A 112 -2.03 12.06 -2.08
C ASN A 112 -2.25 10.54 -2.13
N LEU A 113 -3.50 10.06 -2.14
CA LEU A 113 -3.80 8.64 -2.35
C LEU A 113 -3.38 8.18 -3.75
N LEU A 114 -3.60 9.01 -4.78
CA LEU A 114 -3.11 8.72 -6.13
C LEU A 114 -1.57 8.66 -6.17
N LYS A 115 -0.87 9.60 -5.52
CA LYS A 115 0.60 9.55 -5.42
C LYS A 115 1.07 8.29 -4.70
N GLN A 116 0.36 7.86 -3.66
CA GLN A 116 0.63 6.62 -2.95
C GLN A 116 0.53 5.42 -3.91
N ALA A 117 -0.61 5.26 -4.61
CA ALA A 117 -0.84 4.15 -5.54
C ALA A 117 0.22 4.10 -6.65
N VAL A 118 0.51 5.23 -7.29
CA VAL A 118 1.53 5.34 -8.35
C VAL A 118 2.92 5.00 -7.82
N ALA A 119 3.28 5.42 -6.61
CA ALA A 119 4.56 5.09 -6.01
C ALA A 119 4.67 3.60 -5.69
N GLN A 120 3.61 2.99 -5.16
CA GLN A 120 3.56 1.54 -4.89
C GLN A 120 3.69 0.73 -6.19
N ALA A 121 2.96 1.13 -7.24
CA ALA A 121 3.05 0.50 -8.57
C ALA A 121 4.46 0.64 -9.18
N ALA A 122 5.11 1.81 -9.02
CA ALA A 122 6.46 2.03 -9.52
C ALA A 122 7.51 1.15 -8.80
N ILE A 123 7.44 1.01 -7.47
CA ILE A 123 8.33 0.11 -6.72
C ILE A 123 8.05 -1.35 -7.09
N PHE A 124 6.79 -1.74 -7.27
CA PHE A 124 6.45 -3.08 -7.73
C PHE A 124 7.00 -3.37 -9.14
N ALA A 125 6.88 -2.42 -10.08
CA ALA A 125 7.48 -2.53 -11.40
C ALA A 125 9.02 -2.64 -11.33
N ALA A 126 9.67 -1.87 -10.45
CA ALA A 126 11.11 -1.96 -10.23
C ALA A 126 11.52 -3.35 -9.71
N GLN A 127 10.74 -3.95 -8.80
CA GLN A 127 10.96 -5.32 -8.36
C GLN A 127 10.90 -6.33 -9.51
N ILE A 128 9.88 -6.23 -10.36
CA ILE A 128 9.75 -7.10 -11.54
C ILE A 128 10.94 -6.89 -12.49
N LEU A 129 11.38 -5.66 -12.70
CA LEU A 129 12.57 -5.36 -13.50
C LEU A 129 13.83 -6.02 -12.92
N CYS A 130 14.03 -5.91 -11.60
CA CYS A 130 15.16 -6.53 -10.91
C CYS A 130 15.19 -8.05 -11.08
N VAL A 131 14.06 -8.72 -10.86
CA VAL A 131 13.97 -10.19 -10.90
C VAL A 131 13.96 -10.74 -12.32
N ALA A 132 13.13 -10.18 -13.21
CA ALA A 132 12.88 -10.74 -14.53
C ALA A 132 13.97 -10.38 -15.55
N PHE A 133 14.63 -9.23 -15.38
CA PHE A 133 15.61 -8.72 -16.34
C PHE A 133 17.00 -8.58 -15.75
N LEU A 134 17.18 -7.77 -14.70
CA LEU A 134 18.53 -7.44 -14.20
C LEU A 134 19.26 -8.64 -13.62
N ALA A 135 18.61 -9.44 -12.77
CA ALA A 135 19.22 -10.62 -12.15
C ALA A 135 19.73 -11.63 -13.19
N ARG A 136 19.11 -11.70 -14.38
CA ARG A 136 19.54 -12.59 -15.47
C ARG A 136 20.78 -12.08 -16.22
N ARG A 137 21.18 -10.82 -16.03
CA ARG A 137 22.34 -10.21 -16.73
C ARG A 137 23.66 -10.32 -15.97
N PHE A 138 23.63 -10.72 -14.71
CA PHE A 138 24.82 -10.88 -13.90
C PHE A 138 25.08 -12.35 -13.64
N ASP A 139 26.33 -12.80 -13.74
CA ASP A 139 26.71 -14.16 -13.31
C ASP A 139 27.08 -14.21 -11.82
N ASN A 140 27.43 -13.07 -11.23
CA ASN A 140 27.79 -12.97 -9.83
C ASN A 140 26.61 -13.33 -8.92
N LYS A 141 26.79 -14.38 -8.10
CA LYS A 141 25.76 -14.89 -7.19
C LYS A 141 25.21 -13.86 -6.20
N TRP A 142 26.07 -13.00 -5.68
CA TRP A 142 25.69 -11.97 -4.71
C TRP A 142 24.85 -10.87 -5.36
N MET A 143 25.12 -10.56 -6.63
CA MET A 143 24.32 -9.64 -7.41
C MET A 143 22.93 -10.23 -7.70
N LYS A 144 22.85 -11.49 -8.16
CA LYS A 144 21.57 -12.18 -8.38
C LYS A 144 20.73 -12.21 -7.11
N TRP A 145 21.29 -12.67 -6.00
CA TRP A 145 20.59 -12.76 -4.71
C TRP A 145 20.12 -11.39 -4.21
N SER A 146 20.93 -10.34 -4.38
CA SER A 146 20.54 -8.98 -4.02
C SER A 146 19.35 -8.47 -4.86
N LEU A 147 19.40 -8.68 -6.17
CA LEU A 147 18.35 -8.25 -7.10
C LEU A 147 17.05 -9.07 -6.99
N THR A 148 17.08 -10.23 -6.33
CA THR A 148 15.91 -11.08 -6.14
C THR A 148 15.40 -11.02 -4.71
N ALA A 149 16.13 -11.63 -3.77
CA ALA A 149 15.71 -11.83 -2.39
C ALA A 149 15.76 -10.54 -1.57
N VAL A 150 16.84 -9.75 -1.66
CA VAL A 150 16.92 -8.47 -0.94
C VAL A 150 15.91 -7.49 -1.50
N ALA A 151 15.83 -7.36 -2.82
CA ALA A 151 14.87 -6.50 -3.50
C ALA A 151 13.41 -6.85 -3.09
N TRP A 152 13.07 -8.14 -2.98
CA TRP A 152 11.76 -8.59 -2.51
C TRP A 152 11.44 -8.12 -1.08
N ASN A 153 12.40 -8.23 -0.15
CA ASN A 153 12.22 -7.74 1.21
C ASN A 153 12.13 -6.21 1.26
N VAL A 154 12.92 -5.51 0.44
CA VAL A 154 12.87 -4.05 0.32
C VAL A 154 11.49 -3.59 -0.18
N LEU A 155 10.90 -4.26 -1.16
CA LEU A 155 9.53 -3.97 -1.61
C LEU A 155 8.55 -4.02 -0.43
N HIS A 156 8.56 -5.10 0.36
CA HIS A 156 7.68 -5.25 1.52
C HIS A 156 7.95 -4.27 2.66
N LEU A 157 9.16 -3.73 2.75
CA LEU A 157 9.49 -2.66 3.70
C LEU A 157 9.04 -1.28 3.19
N VAL A 158 9.27 -0.99 1.91
CA VAL A 158 9.02 0.33 1.33
C VAL A 158 7.53 0.59 1.14
N ASP A 159 6.74 -0.44 0.82
CA ASP A 159 5.30 -0.32 0.61
C ASP A 159 4.56 0.36 1.79
N PRO A 160 4.68 -0.09 3.06
CA PRO A 160 4.06 0.59 4.20
C PRO A 160 4.66 1.98 4.47
N LEU A 161 5.95 2.21 4.16
CA LEU A 161 6.57 3.52 4.30
C LEU A 161 5.96 4.53 3.33
N ILE A 162 5.64 4.13 2.09
CA ILE A 162 4.92 4.95 1.13
C ILE A 162 3.53 5.33 1.68
N ILE A 163 2.80 4.37 2.25
CA ILE A 163 1.49 4.62 2.87
C ILE A 163 1.61 5.70 3.96
N ILE A 164 2.56 5.55 4.88
CA ILE A 164 2.80 6.52 5.95
C ILE A 164 3.20 7.89 5.38
N ALA A 165 4.05 7.92 4.35
CA ALA A 165 4.55 9.15 3.74
C ALA A 165 3.44 9.96 3.04
N PHE A 166 2.46 9.31 2.40
CA PHE A 166 1.41 10.00 1.65
C PHE A 166 0.09 10.14 2.42
N ASN A 167 -0.18 9.31 3.42
CA ASN A 167 -1.41 9.38 4.19
C ASN A 167 -1.26 10.18 5.50
N LYS A 168 -1.83 11.38 5.52
CA LYS A 168 -1.79 12.28 6.69
C LYS A 168 -2.49 11.69 7.92
N ASP A 169 -3.50 10.85 7.73
CA ASP A 169 -4.26 10.30 8.85
C ASP A 169 -3.44 9.22 9.57
N PHE A 170 -2.70 8.38 8.84
CA PHE A 170 -1.71 7.47 9.43
C PHE A 170 -0.63 8.23 10.21
N ARG A 171 -0.11 9.33 9.66
CA ARG A 171 0.89 10.14 10.39
C ARG A 171 0.35 10.78 11.66
N LYS A 172 -0.95 11.08 11.75
CA LYS A 172 -1.56 11.58 12.98
C LYS A 172 -1.65 10.48 14.04
N LEU A 173 -1.97 9.24 13.64
CA LEU A 173 -1.99 8.10 14.56
C LEU A 173 -0.61 7.82 15.17
N LEU A 174 0.46 8.07 14.41
CA LEU A 174 1.84 7.90 14.87
C LEU A 174 2.36 9.07 15.73
N ARG A 175 1.63 10.18 15.81
CA ARG A 175 2.02 11.29 16.69
C ARG A 175 1.57 10.97 18.10
N PRO A 176 2.47 11.04 19.11
CA PRO A 176 2.04 10.92 20.49
C PRO A 176 1.03 12.03 20.78
N THR A 177 -0.16 11.64 21.26
CA THR A 177 -1.16 12.59 21.74
C THR A 177 -0.51 13.39 22.84
N LYS A 178 -0.27 14.69 22.61
CA LYS A 178 0.03 15.60 23.71
C LYS A 178 -1.22 15.57 24.59
N VAL A 179 -1.17 14.85 25.70
CA VAL A 179 -2.16 14.98 26.77
C VAL A 179 -2.09 16.44 27.17
N GLN A 180 -3.06 17.24 26.71
CA GLN A 180 -3.20 18.57 27.26
C GLN A 180 -3.55 18.36 28.73
N PRO A 181 -2.74 18.85 29.68
CA PRO A 181 -3.16 18.83 31.07
C PRO A 181 -4.52 19.52 31.14
N PRO A 182 -5.49 18.98 31.91
CA PRO A 182 -6.80 19.60 32.02
C PRO A 182 -6.60 21.07 32.36
N LYS A 183 -7.19 21.97 31.55
CA LYS A 183 -7.21 23.41 31.86
C LYS A 183 -7.94 23.56 33.19
N SER A 184 -7.21 23.64 34.29
CA SER A 184 -7.76 23.82 35.62
C SER A 184 -8.20 25.28 35.82
N THR A 185 -9.10 25.77 34.97
CA THR A 185 -9.78 27.05 35.20
C THR A 185 -10.60 27.01 36.50
N ALA A 186 -11.03 25.83 36.95
CA ALA A 186 -11.71 25.65 38.23
C ALA A 186 -10.76 25.77 39.46
N PHE A 187 -9.52 25.31 39.36
CA PHE A 187 -8.58 25.35 40.49
C PHE A 187 -8.00 26.76 40.72
N GLN A 188 -7.82 27.55 39.66
CA GLN A 188 -7.38 28.94 39.79
C GLN A 188 -8.46 29.86 40.39
N SER A 189 -9.74 29.66 40.05
CA SER A 189 -10.84 30.43 40.68
C SER A 189 -11.04 30.07 42.16
N ALA A 190 -10.85 28.79 42.55
CA ALA A 190 -10.99 28.38 43.95
C ALA A 190 -9.89 28.97 44.85
N ILE A 191 -8.65 29.07 44.36
CA ILE A 191 -7.53 29.70 45.10
C ILE A 191 -7.71 31.22 45.21
N PHE A 192 -8.26 31.86 44.18
CA PHE A 192 -8.52 33.31 44.24
C PHE A 192 -9.65 33.66 45.22
N HIS A 193 -10.70 32.83 45.29
CA HIS A 193 -11.79 33.02 46.25
C HIS A 193 -11.39 32.73 47.71
N SER A 194 -10.52 31.74 47.95
CA SER A 194 -10.06 31.44 49.33
C SER A 194 -9.08 32.47 49.89
N ARG A 195 -8.42 33.27 49.03
CA ARG A 195 -7.56 34.37 49.47
C ARG A 195 -8.34 35.62 49.86
N GLN A 196 -9.55 35.83 49.34
CA GLN A 196 -10.38 36.99 49.70
C GLN A 196 -11.17 36.78 51.00
N THR A 197 -11.42 35.55 51.42
CA THR A 197 -12.12 35.24 52.68
C THR A 197 -11.21 35.13 53.90
N ALA A 198 -9.88 35.21 53.74
CA ALA A 198 -8.89 35.10 54.82
C ALA A 198 -8.35 36.45 55.33
N THR A 199 -8.91 37.57 54.85
CA THR A 199 -8.56 38.93 55.30
C THR A 199 -9.81 39.65 55.79
N PHE A 200 -10.30 39.27 56.96
CA PHE A 200 -11.09 40.10 57.89
C PHE A 200 -10.94 39.54 59.30
#